data_AF-A0A7S3HDL7-F1
#
_entry.id   AF-A0A7S3HDL7-F1
#
_cell.length_a   1.000
_cell.length_b   1.000
_cell.length_c   1.000
_cell.angle_alpha   90.00
_cell.angle_beta   90.00
_cell.angle_gamma   90.00
#
_symmetry.space_group_name_H-M   'P 1'
#
loop_
_entity.id
_entity.type
_entity.pdbx_description
1 polymer ?
#
loop_
_entity_poly.entity_id
_entity_poly.type
_entity_poly.pdbx_seq_one_letter_code
_entity_poly.pdbx_strand_id
1 'polypeptide(L)'
;MVKVLADPSLQAKMHQYQIVGRAAPTPKNPVPKIYRMRLFAKNTVLAKSRFWYFMKKLNKAKKSGGELLAVNELFDKGPTKVKNYGIWLRYESRTNTHNMYK
;
A
#
# COMPACT_ATOMS: atom_id res chain seq x y z
N MET A 1 9.76 -35.17 10.75
CA MET A 1 8.63 -34.27 10.40
C MET A 1 8.78 -33.82 8.97
N VAL A 2 7.89 -34.25 8.08
CA VAL A 2 7.90 -33.82 6.67
C VAL A 2 7.50 -32.34 6.64
N LYS A 3 8.36 -31.46 6.11
CA LYS A 3 7.96 -30.09 5.79
C LYS A 3 6.93 -30.18 4.67
N VAL A 4 5.65 -30.10 5.02
CA VAL A 4 4.59 -29.98 4.01
C VAL A 4 4.87 -28.68 3.24
N LEU A 5 5.19 -28.81 1.96
CA LEU A 5 5.35 -27.67 1.07
C LEU A 5 4.02 -26.94 1.00
N ALA A 6 4.03 -25.63 1.19
CA ALA A 6 2.81 -24.84 1.16
C ALA A 6 2.18 -24.91 -0.24
N ASP A 7 0.90 -25.29 -0.31
CA ASP A 7 0.17 -25.41 -1.57
C ASP A 7 -0.02 -24.02 -2.22
N PRO A 8 0.55 -23.78 -3.41
CA PRO A 8 0.43 -22.49 -4.10
C PRO A 8 -1.01 -22.12 -4.47
N SER A 9 -1.92 -23.09 -4.58
CA SER A 9 -3.32 -22.86 -4.94
C SER A 9 -4.11 -22.17 -3.82
N LEU A 10 -3.70 -22.36 -2.56
CA LEU A 10 -4.38 -21.83 -1.37
C LEU A 10 -3.83 -20.46 -0.93
N GLN A 11 -2.77 -19.95 -1.56
CA GLN A 11 -2.13 -18.70 -1.16
C GLN A 11 -2.77 -17.47 -1.82
N ALA A 12 -3.20 -16.53 -0.99
CA ALA A 12 -3.61 -15.21 -1.46
C ALA A 12 -2.38 -14.45 -2.02
N LYS A 13 -2.46 -14.02 -3.28
CA LYS A 13 -1.40 -13.26 -3.98
C LYS A 13 -1.34 -11.78 -3.56
N MET A 14 -1.76 -11.45 -2.34
CA MET A 14 -1.89 -10.07 -1.86
C MET A 14 -1.03 -9.88 -0.62
N HIS A 15 -0.20 -8.84 -0.65
CA HIS A 15 0.77 -8.52 0.39
C HIS A 15 0.49 -7.12 0.93
N GLN A 16 0.77 -6.89 2.22
CA GLN A 16 0.68 -5.57 2.81
C GLN A 16 2.05 -4.89 2.77
N TYR A 17 2.10 -3.65 2.29
CA TYR A 17 3.31 -2.84 2.25
C TYR A 17 3.13 -1.55 3.04
N GLN A 18 4.18 -1.15 3.74
CA GLN A 18 4.36 0.20 4.25
C GLN A 18 5.35 0.93 3.35
N ILE A 19 4.88 1.99 2.70
CA ILE A 19 5.70 2.84 1.85
C ILE A 19 5.82 4.22 2.48
N VAL A 20 7.04 4.72 2.56
CA VAL A 20 7.37 6.06 3.01
C VAL A 20 7.99 6.82 1.84
N GLY A 21 7.49 8.02 1.56
CA GLY A 21 8.01 8.87 0.49
C GLY A 21 7.72 10.34 0.75
N ARG A 22 8.41 11.20 -0.01
CA ARG A 22 8.31 12.66 0.10
C ARG A 22 8.45 13.30 -1.28
N ALA A 23 8.12 14.58 -1.38
CA ALA A 23 8.54 15.38 -2.53
C ALA A 23 10.07 15.54 -2.52
N ALA A 24 10.69 15.73 -3.68
CA ALA A 24 12.11 16.02 -3.76
C ALA A 24 12.39 17.36 -3.05
N PRO A 25 13.46 17.46 -2.26
CA PRO A 25 13.89 18.73 -1.68
C PRO A 25 14.15 19.78 -2.77
N THR A 26 13.72 21.01 -2.54
CA THR A 26 13.97 22.14 -3.45
C THR A 26 14.53 23.32 -2.66
N PRO A 27 15.21 24.30 -3.27
CA PRO A 27 15.69 25.49 -2.54
C PRO A 27 14.58 26.24 -1.81
N LYS A 28 13.35 26.22 -2.36
CA LYS A 28 12.16 26.82 -1.74
C LYS A 28 11.58 25.98 -0.60
N ASN A 29 11.80 24.67 -0.61
CA ASN A 29 11.35 23.76 0.44
C ASN A 29 12.41 22.67 0.69
N PRO A 30 13.41 22.97 1.54
CA PRO A 30 14.53 22.06 1.77
C PRO A 30 14.13 20.85 2.61
N VAL A 31 13.06 20.96 3.42
CA VAL A 31 12.58 19.88 4.29
C VAL A 31 11.13 19.54 3.93
N PRO A 32 10.91 18.83 2.81
CA PRO A 32 9.56 18.47 2.38
C PRO A 32 8.90 17.46 3.34
N LYS A 33 7.59 17.59 3.50
CA LYS A 33 6.79 16.72 4.36
C LYS A 33 6.88 15.25 3.91
N ILE A 34 7.13 14.38 4.88
CA ILE A 34 7.20 12.93 4.68
C ILE A 34 5.81 12.31 4.82
N TYR A 35 5.46 11.43 3.89
CA TYR A 35 4.20 10.70 3.88
C TYR A 35 4.45 9.20 4.06
N ARG A 36 3.62 8.57 4.87
CA ARG A 36 3.62 7.11 5.09
C ARG A 36 2.25 6.56 4.74
N MET A 37 2.21 5.48 3.99
CA MET A 37 0.97 4.78 3.62
C MET A 37 1.14 3.28 3.78
N ARG A 38 0.12 2.64 4.37
CA ARG A 38 -0.03 1.18 4.35
C ARG A 38 -1.00 0.84 3.24
N LEU A 39 -0.60 -0.04 2.33
CA LEU A 39 -1.40 -0.43 1.17
C LEU A 39 -1.24 -1.91 0.86
N PHE A 40 -2.25 -2.47 0.20
CA PHE A 40 -2.21 -3.85 -0.27
C PHE A 40 -1.86 -3.89 -1.76
N ALA A 41 -0.93 -4.75 -2.14
CA ALA A 41 -0.54 -4.95 -3.53
C ALA A 41 -0.02 -6.38 -3.76
N LYS A 42 0.00 -6.82 -5.02
CA LYS A 42 0.52 -8.16 -5.37
C LYS A 42 2.04 -8.26 -5.31
N ASN A 43 2.73 -7.13 -5.47
CA ASN A 43 4.18 -7.06 -5.42
C ASN A 43 4.64 -5.62 -5.10
N THR A 44 5.94 -5.45 -4.88
CA THR A 44 6.57 -4.17 -4.53
C THR A 44 6.43 -3.11 -5.64
N VAL A 45 6.43 -3.50 -6.92
CA VAL A 45 6.33 -2.58 -8.06
C VAL A 45 4.93 -1.96 -8.12
N LEU A 46 3.89 -2.81 -8.02
CA LEU A 46 2.50 -2.37 -7.95
C LEU A 46 2.24 -1.55 -6.69
N ALA A 47 2.89 -1.90 -5.57
CA ALA A 47 2.82 -1.13 -4.33
C ALA A 47 3.32 0.31 -4.54
N LYS A 48 4.50 0.48 -5.14
CA LYS A 48 5.07 1.79 -5.49
C LYS A 48 4.15 2.57 -6.44
N SER A 49 3.60 1.91 -7.45
CA SER A 49 2.66 2.54 -8.40
C SER A 49 1.40 3.07 -7.70
N ARG A 50 0.78 2.26 -6.84
CA ARG A 50 -0.39 2.66 -6.04
C ARG A 50 -0.07 3.79 -5.08
N PHE A 51 1.11 3.77 -4.45
CA PHE A 51 1.56 4.89 -3.61
C PHE A 51 1.56 6.21 -4.38
N TRP A 52 2.18 6.24 -5.56
CA TRP A 52 2.25 7.45 -6.38
C TRP A 52 0.89 7.89 -6.94
N TYR A 53 -0.01 6.95 -7.23
CA TYR A 53 -1.39 7.27 -7.59
C TYR A 53 -2.10 8.08 -6.49
N PHE A 54 -2.01 7.64 -5.24
CA PHE A 54 -2.62 8.35 -4.11
C PHE A 54 -1.89 9.66 -3.77
N MET A 55 -0.56 9.69 -3.86
CA MET A 55 0.23 10.93 -3.68
C MET A 55 -0.16 12.01 -4.68
N LYS A 56 -0.44 11.64 -5.93
CA LYS A 56 -0.92 12.56 -6.96
C LYS A 56 -2.30 13.12 -6.61
N LYS A 57 -3.22 12.27 -6.14
CA LYS A 57 -4.60 12.67 -5.81
C LYS A 57 -4.69 13.50 -4.53
N LEU A 58 -3.92 13.17 -3.50
CA LEU A 58 -4.04 13.79 -2.17
C LEU A 58 -3.08 14.97 -1.98
N ASN A 59 -1.83 14.81 -2.41
CA ASN A 59 -0.73 15.71 -2.02
C ASN A 59 -0.10 16.46 -3.21
N LYS A 60 -0.68 16.35 -4.41
CA LYS A 60 -0.16 16.92 -5.67
C LYS A 60 1.30 16.54 -5.98
N ALA A 61 1.81 15.46 -5.38
CA ALA A 61 3.17 14.96 -5.57
C ALA A 61 3.20 13.85 -6.63
N LYS A 62 4.20 13.88 -7.52
CA LYS A 62 4.37 12.92 -8.61
C LYS A 62 5.67 12.15 -8.43
N LYS A 63 5.74 10.96 -9.05
CA LYS A 63 6.96 10.12 -9.06
C LYS A 63 8.19 10.86 -9.60
N SER A 64 8.02 11.73 -10.59
CA SER A 64 9.14 12.46 -11.22
C SER A 64 9.79 13.50 -10.32
N GLY A 65 9.05 14.07 -9.37
CA GLY A 65 9.53 15.10 -8.44
C GLY A 65 9.45 14.65 -6.99
N GLY A 66 9.57 13.35 -6.75
CA GLY A 66 9.41 12.76 -5.43
C GLY A 66 10.31 11.55 -5.23
N GLU A 67 10.66 11.31 -3.98
CA GLU A 67 11.61 10.29 -3.57
C GLU A 67 10.90 9.28 -2.65
N LEU A 68 11.20 8.00 -2.84
CA LEU A 68 10.81 6.95 -1.90
C LEU A 68 11.91 6.79 -0.86
N LEU A 69 11.56 6.87 0.42
CA LEU A 69 12.50 6.70 1.53
C LEU A 69 12.60 5.25 1.98
N ALA A 70 11.46 4.55 2.05
CA ALA A 70 11.42 3.16 2.49
C ALA A 70 10.25 2.41 1.87
N VAL A 71 10.45 1.11 1.62
CA VAL A 71 9.42 0.17 1.18
C VAL A 71 9.58 -1.09 2.01
N ASN A 72 8.70 -1.28 2.98
CA ASN A 72 8.74 -2.40 3.91
C ASN A 72 7.52 -3.29 3.68
N GLU A 73 7.73 -4.59 3.56
CA GLU A 73 6.63 -5.56 3.58
C GLU A 73 6.20 -5.83 5.03
N LEU A 74 4.89 -5.92 5.25
CA LEU A 74 4.29 -6.16 6.55
C LEU A 74 3.58 -7.51 6.55
N PHE A 75 3.85 -8.30 7.58
CA PHE A 75 3.22 -9.60 7.81
C PHE A 75 2.32 -9.53 9.04
N ASP A 76 1.29 -10.39 9.08
CA ASP A 76 0.45 -10.50 10.27
C ASP A 76 1.27 -11.06 11.43
N LYS A 77 1.12 -10.46 12.62
CA LYS A 77 1.84 -10.88 13.84
C LYS A 77 1.38 -12.24 14.36
N GLY A 78 0.17 -12.65 14.00
CA GLY A 78 -0.42 -13.91 14.49
C GLY A 78 -1.16 -14.63 13.36
N PRO A 79 -0.44 -15.20 12.38
CA PRO A 79 -1.04 -15.81 11.19
C PRO A 79 -1.82 -17.11 11.50
N THR A 80 -1.59 -17.70 12.68
CA THR A 80 -2.25 -18.93 13.13
C THR A 80 -3.56 -18.68 13.87
N LYS A 81 -3.91 -17.43 14.18
CA LYS A 81 -5.11 -17.08 14.95
C LYS A 81 -6.16 -16.44 14.04
N VAL A 82 -7.39 -16.93 14.12
CA VAL A 82 -8.55 -16.32 13.45
C VAL A 82 -8.84 -14.96 14.06
N LYS A 83 -9.09 -13.96 13.23
CA LYS A 83 -9.39 -12.57 13.62
C LYS A 83 -10.51 -12.03 12.74
N ASN A 84 -11.40 -11.24 13.35
CA ASN A 84 -12.43 -10.51 12.63
C ASN A 84 -11.84 -9.18 12.14
N TYR A 85 -11.88 -8.95 10.83
CA TYR A 85 -11.38 -7.73 10.19
C TYR A 85 -12.55 -6.95 9.58
N GLY A 86 -12.59 -5.64 9.84
CA GLY A 86 -13.46 -4.70 9.13
C GLY A 86 -12.66 -3.89 8.10
N ILE A 87 -13.20 -3.76 6.90
CA ILE A 87 -12.57 -3.12 5.75
C ILE A 87 -13.46 -1.96 5.29
N TRP A 88 -12.91 -0.76 5.35
CA TRP A 88 -13.48 0.43 4.72
C TRP A 88 -12.96 0.51 3.29
N LEU A 89 -13.87 0.64 2.32
CA LEU A 89 -13.48 0.77 0.93
C LEU A 89 -14.36 1.78 0.20
N ARG A 90 -13.76 2.37 -0.84
CA ARG A 90 -14.47 3.17 -1.84
C ARG A 90 -14.30 2.50 -3.18
N TYR A 91 -15.39 2.29 -3.90
CA TYR A 91 -15.38 1.67 -5.22
C TYR A 91 -16.21 2.48 -6.21
N GLU A 92 -15.87 2.34 -7.49
CA GLU A 92 -16.63 2.90 -8.61
C GLU A 92 -17.60 1.81 -9.11
N SER A 93 -18.90 2.08 -9.12
CA SER A 93 -19.88 1.27 -9.84
C SER A 93 -19.96 1.73 -11.30
N ARG A 94 -20.84 1.11 -12.10
CA ARG A 94 -21.11 1.59 -13.47
C ARG A 94 -21.71 3.00 -13.49
N THR A 95 -22.30 3.43 -12.38
CA THR A 95 -23.08 4.66 -12.30
C THR A 95 -22.43 5.72 -11.41
N ASN A 96 -21.86 5.34 -10.27
CA ASN A 96 -21.33 6.31 -9.29
C ASN A 96 -20.25 5.71 -8.38
N THR A 97 -19.58 6.57 -7.62
CA THR A 97 -18.64 6.21 -6.56
C THR A 97 -19.37 5.96 -5.24
N HIS A 98 -19.10 4.84 -4.58
CA HIS A 98 -19.74 4.45 -3.32
C HIS A 98 -18.71 4.13 -2.23
N ASN A 99 -19.03 4.50 -0.98
CA ASN A 99 -18.27 4.07 0.20
C ASN A 99 -18.98 2.86 0.81
N MET A 100 -18.23 1.86 1.28
CA MET A 100 -18.73 0.64 1.89
C MET A 100 -17.86 0.20 3.07
N TYR A 101 -18.47 -0.47 4.03
CA TYR A 101 -17.82 -1.20 5.10
C TYR A 101 -18.16 -2.69 4.97
N LYS A 102 -17.16 -3.57 5.09
CA LYS A 102 -17.30 -5.02 4.96
C LYS A 102 -16.46 -5.75 5.98
#